data_AF-A0A6L8A3G4-F1
#
_entry.id   AF-A0A6L8A3G4-F1
#
_cell.length_a   1.000
_cell.length_b   1.000
_cell.length_c   1.000
_cell.angle_alpha   90.00
_cell.angle_beta   90.00
_cell.angle_gamma   90.00
#
_symmetry.space_group_name_H-M   'P 1'
#
loop_
_entity.id
_entity.type
_entity.pdbx_description
1 polymer ?
#
loop_
_entity_poly.entity_id
_entity_poly.type
_entity_poly.pdbx_seq_one_letter_code
_entity_poly.pdbx_strand_id
1 'polypeptide(L)'
;MRATYFGANGWQLSFPDLNILLDPWLVGPLCFGNSSWFFESRLPQDWPIPSAVDLVLLTQGLPDHAHPPTLKRLERSIPVVGSAAAAQVARVLGFTRVTALAPGQRRQR
;
A
#
# COMPACT_ATOMS: atom_id res chain seq x y z
N MET A 1 -17.37 7.16 -9.58
CA MET A 1 -16.39 6.61 -8.62
C MET A 1 -16.73 5.15 -8.40
N ARG A 2 -15.71 4.28 -8.24
CA ARG A 2 -15.88 2.88 -7.84
C ARG A 2 -14.93 2.58 -6.68
N ALA A 3 -15.38 1.79 -5.70
CA ALA A 3 -14.55 1.32 -4.60
C ALA A 3 -14.59 -0.21 -4.55
N THR A 4 -13.44 -0.83 -4.33
CA THR A 4 -13.29 -2.28 -4.14
C THR A 4 -12.55 -2.52 -2.84
N TYR A 5 -13.13 -3.34 -1.96
CA TYR A 5 -12.53 -3.73 -0.69
C TYR A 5 -11.87 -5.10 -0.83
N PHE A 6 -10.61 -5.23 -0.40
CA PHE A 6 -9.84 -6.47 -0.50
C PHE A 6 -9.67 -7.20 0.85
N GLY A 7 -10.02 -6.55 1.96
CA GLY A 7 -9.82 -7.06 3.31
C GLY A 7 -8.95 -6.15 4.18
N ALA A 8 -9.13 -6.24 5.50
CA ALA A 8 -8.46 -5.42 6.52
C ALA A 8 -8.51 -3.92 6.18
N ASN A 9 -7.36 -3.31 5.87
CA ASN A 9 -7.25 -1.89 5.52
C ASN A 9 -7.20 -1.65 4.00
N GLY A 10 -7.18 -2.70 3.17
CA GLY A 10 -6.89 -2.63 1.74
C GLY A 10 -8.09 -2.27 0.87
N TRP A 11 -7.97 -1.17 0.12
CA TRP A 11 -8.98 -0.70 -0.84
C TRP A 11 -8.37 -0.30 -2.19
N GLN A 12 -9.14 -0.43 -3.26
CA GLN A 12 -8.91 0.29 -4.52
C GLN A 12 -10.02 1.31 -4.74
N LEU A 13 -9.64 2.56 -5.01
CA LEU A 13 -10.54 3.68 -5.26
C LEU A 13 -10.31 4.19 -6.68
N SER A 14 -11.30 4.03 -7.56
CA SER A 14 -11.23 4.46 -8.96
C SER A 14 -12.11 5.70 -9.22
N PHE A 15 -11.47 6.73 -9.74
CA PHE A 15 -12.04 7.96 -10.29
C PHE A 15 -11.71 8.04 -11.79
N PRO A 16 -12.33 8.94 -12.58
CA PRO A 16 -12.09 9.03 -14.03
C PRO A 16 -10.61 9.06 -14.44
N ASP A 17 -9.78 9.85 -13.74
CA ASP A 17 -8.36 10.06 -14.10
C ASP A 17 -7.38 9.68 -12.97
N LEU A 18 -7.85 8.86 -12.02
CA LEU A 18 -7.08 8.49 -10.84
C LEU A 18 -7.54 7.15 -10.27
N ASN A 19 -6.64 6.18 -10.23
CA ASN A 19 -6.81 4.90 -9.58
C ASN A 19 -5.85 4.77 -8.40
N ILE A 20 -6.40 4.76 -7.18
CA ILE A 20 -5.64 4.73 -5.93
C ILE A 20 -5.70 3.32 -5.35
N LEU A 21 -4.54 2.81 -4.96
CA LEU A 21 -4.43 1.62 -4.13
C LEU A 21 -4.09 2.03 -2.70
N LEU A 22 -5.04 1.91 -1.78
CA LEU A 22 -4.96 2.32 -0.38
C LEU A 22 -4.61 1.12 0.50
N ASP A 23 -3.54 1.26 1.30
CA ASP A 23 -3.07 0.27 2.28
C ASP A 23 -3.11 -1.20 1.80
N PRO A 24 -2.50 -1.53 0.64
CA PRO A 24 -2.76 -2.79 -0.02
C PRO A 24 -2.12 -4.00 0.68
N TRP A 25 -2.98 -4.90 1.17
CA TRP A 25 -2.65 -6.30 1.40
C TRP A 25 -3.41 -7.16 0.40
N LEU A 26 -2.73 -7.59 -0.66
CA LEU A 26 -3.34 -8.34 -1.77
C LEU A 26 -2.83 -9.77 -1.87
N VAL A 27 -1.62 -10.04 -1.40
CA VAL A 27 -0.93 -11.30 -1.67
C VAL A 27 -0.08 -11.72 -0.49
N GLY A 28 0.00 -13.02 -0.23
CA GLY A 28 0.84 -13.61 0.80
C GLY A 28 0.40 -13.29 2.23
N PRO A 29 1.07 -13.90 3.23
CA PRO A 29 0.70 -13.72 4.62
C PRO A 29 1.10 -12.35 5.16
N LEU A 30 0.28 -11.82 6.06
CA LEU A 30 0.62 -10.69 6.92
C LEU A 30 1.40 -11.19 8.13
N CYS A 31 2.66 -10.79 8.24
CA CYS A 31 3.52 -11.07 9.38
C CYS A 31 4.21 -9.79 9.87
N PHE A 32 4.53 -9.72 11.16
CA PHE A 32 5.32 -8.63 11.75
C PHE A 32 6.78 -9.04 11.91
N GLY A 33 7.71 -8.09 11.73
CA GLY A 33 9.15 -8.35 11.91
C GLY A 33 9.74 -9.38 10.93
N ASN A 34 9.12 -9.58 9.76
CA ASN A 34 9.47 -10.64 8.80
C ASN A 34 9.47 -12.06 9.42
N SER A 35 8.68 -12.29 10.46
CA SER A 35 8.63 -13.58 11.13
C SER A 35 7.22 -14.00 11.51
N SER A 36 6.86 -15.25 11.23
CA SER A 36 5.53 -15.79 11.48
C SER A 36 5.33 -16.36 12.89
N TRP A 37 6.41 -16.52 13.69
CA TRP A 37 6.31 -17.14 15.03
C TRP A 37 5.44 -16.32 16.00
N PHE A 38 5.42 -14.99 15.83
CA PHE A 38 4.68 -14.09 16.69
C PHE A 38 3.25 -13.89 16.19
N PHE A 39 3.09 -13.62 14.90
CA PHE A 39 1.80 -13.38 14.27
C PHE A 39 1.87 -13.70 12.78
N GLU A 40 0.91 -14.46 12.30
CA GLU A 40 0.63 -14.65 10.88
C GLU A 40 -0.88 -14.56 10.66
N SER A 41 -1.29 -13.79 9.67
CA SER A 41 -2.67 -13.78 9.17
C SER A 41 -2.68 -13.94 7.66
N ARG A 42 -3.78 -14.47 7.11
CA ARG A 42 -3.99 -14.68 5.68
C ARG A 42 -5.39 -14.25 5.30
N LEU A 43 -5.51 -13.60 4.15
CA LEU A 43 -6.81 -13.45 3.50
C LEU A 43 -7.29 -14.83 3.00
N PRO A 44 -8.60 -15.05 2.83
CA PRO A 44 -9.13 -16.30 2.28
C PRO A 44 -8.57 -16.63 0.89
N GLN A 45 -8.16 -15.61 0.14
CA GLN A 45 -7.52 -15.74 -1.16
C GLN A 45 -6.56 -14.56 -1.41
N ASP A 46 -5.60 -14.77 -2.31
CA ASP A 46 -4.84 -13.69 -2.92
C ASP A 46 -5.71 -12.94 -3.94
N TRP A 47 -5.49 -11.64 -4.08
CA TRP A 47 -6.10 -10.77 -5.07
C TRP A 47 -5.09 -10.41 -6.16
N PRO A 48 -5.51 -10.31 -7.44
CA PRO A 48 -4.62 -9.88 -8.50
C PRO A 48 -4.13 -8.45 -8.26
N ILE A 49 -2.86 -8.18 -8.61
CA ILE A 49 -2.34 -6.81 -8.63
C ILE A 49 -3.05 -6.04 -9.75
N PRO A 50 -3.74 -4.93 -9.47
CA PRO A 50 -4.41 -4.15 -10.51
C PRO A 50 -3.40 -3.62 -11.54
N SER A 51 -3.71 -3.73 -12.83
CA SER A 51 -2.81 -3.34 -13.93
C SER A 51 -2.64 -1.82 -14.10
N ALA A 52 -3.57 -1.02 -13.57
CA ALA A 52 -3.54 0.44 -13.63
C ALA A 52 -3.62 1.01 -12.21
N VAL A 53 -2.48 1.43 -11.65
CA VAL A 53 -2.39 2.10 -10.35
C VAL A 53 -1.64 3.41 -10.55
N ASP A 54 -2.34 4.52 -10.36
CA ASP A 54 -1.76 5.86 -10.52
C ASP A 54 -1.10 6.38 -9.23
N LEU A 55 -1.52 5.83 -8.09
CA LEU A 55 -1.08 6.23 -6.77
C LEU A 55 -1.22 5.07 -5.78
N VAL A 56 -0.17 4.83 -4.99
CA VAL A 56 -0.30 4.07 -3.74
C VAL A 56 -0.42 5.06 -2.59
N LEU A 57 -1.47 4.92 -1.78
CA LEU A 57 -1.68 5.70 -0.57
C LEU A 57 -1.46 4.80 0.64
N LEU A 58 -0.51 5.15 1.51
CA LEU A 58 -0.16 4.38 2.70
C LEU A 58 -0.38 5.20 3.96
N THR A 59 -1.33 4.80 4.81
CA THR A 59 -1.68 5.55 6.02
C THR A 59 -0.64 5.35 7.12
N GLN A 60 -0.10 4.13 7.29
CA GLN A 60 0.84 3.76 8.34
C GLN A 60 1.99 2.90 7.82
N GLY A 61 3.12 2.86 8.55
CA GLY A 61 4.28 2.05 8.21
C GLY A 61 4.22 0.60 8.69
N LEU A 62 3.14 0.19 9.34
CA LEU A 62 2.97 -1.17 9.84
C LEU A 62 2.61 -2.13 8.68
N PRO A 63 3.03 -3.41 8.73
CA PRO A 63 2.77 -4.39 7.66
C PRO A 63 1.31 -4.60 7.27
N ASP A 64 0.34 -4.34 8.16
CA ASP A 64 -1.10 -4.44 7.90
C ASP A 64 -1.66 -3.23 7.11
N HIS A 65 -0.83 -2.23 6.86
CA HIS A 65 -1.09 -1.08 5.98
C HIS A 65 -0.10 -1.02 4.82
N ALA A 66 1.21 -1.06 5.12
CA ALA A 66 2.30 -1.00 4.16
C ALA A 66 2.88 -2.40 3.89
N HIS A 67 2.03 -3.32 3.42
CA HIS A 67 2.36 -4.74 3.33
C HIS A 67 3.52 -5.05 2.36
N PRO A 68 4.71 -5.45 2.86
CA PRO A 68 5.89 -5.58 2.00
C PRO A 68 5.75 -6.61 0.86
N PRO A 69 5.16 -7.82 1.06
CA PRO A 69 4.93 -8.75 -0.03
C PRO A 69 4.10 -8.18 -1.18
N THR A 70 3.07 -7.40 -0.86
CA THR A 70 2.21 -6.75 -1.88
C THR A 70 2.93 -5.58 -2.54
N LEU A 71 3.54 -4.68 -1.76
CA LEU A 71 4.30 -3.55 -2.29
C LEU A 71 5.45 -4.00 -3.19
N LYS A 72 6.11 -5.13 -2.89
CA LYS A 72 7.16 -5.71 -3.73
C LYS A 72 6.67 -6.15 -5.12
N ARG A 73 5.38 -6.36 -5.36
CA ARG A 73 4.84 -6.69 -6.69
C ARG A 73 4.46 -5.48 -7.54
N LEU A 74 4.50 -4.27 -6.98
CA LEU A 74 4.16 -3.03 -7.69
C LEU A 74 5.39 -2.44 -8.41
N GLU A 75 5.14 -1.71 -9.51
CA GLU A 75 6.17 -0.95 -10.20
C GLU A 75 6.72 0.18 -9.31
N ARG A 76 8.06 0.35 -9.30
CA ARG A 76 8.75 1.32 -8.42
C ARG A 76 8.55 2.78 -8.84
N SER A 77 8.14 2.99 -10.08
CA SER A 77 7.81 4.28 -10.67
C SER A 77 6.47 4.84 -10.20
N ILE A 78 5.57 3.99 -9.67
CA ILE A 78 4.26 4.42 -9.16
C ILE A 78 4.48 5.40 -7.99
N PRO A 79 3.85 6.59 -8.02
CA PRO A 79 3.89 7.51 -6.90
C PRO A 79 3.36 6.87 -5.62
N VAL A 80 4.07 7.05 -4.51
CA VAL A 80 3.62 6.69 -3.17
C VAL A 80 3.44 7.95 -2.33
N VAL A 81 2.30 8.08 -1.68
CA VAL A 81 2.04 9.12 -0.68
C VAL A 81 1.69 8.44 0.64
N GLY A 82 2.23 8.93 1.76
CA GLY A 82 1.89 8.37 3.05
C GLY A 82 2.46 9.12 4.24
N SER A 83 2.21 8.60 5.44
CA SER A 83 2.87 9.08 6.66
C SER A 83 4.40 8.90 6.59
N ALA A 84 5.15 9.59 7.46
CA ALA A 84 6.61 9.49 7.47
C ALA A 84 7.11 8.04 7.58
N ALA A 85 6.48 7.22 8.43
CA ALA A 85 6.81 5.80 8.59
C ALA A 85 6.49 4.98 7.32
N ALA A 86 5.32 5.19 6.71
CA ALA A 86 4.94 4.53 5.47
C ALA A 86 5.88 4.88 4.30
N ALA A 87 6.21 6.17 4.17
CA ALA A 87 7.15 6.65 3.18
C ALA A 87 8.54 6.02 3.35
N GLN A 88 8.99 5.80 4.59
CA GLN A 88 10.23 5.09 4.85
C GLN A 88 10.19 3.65 4.35
N VAL A 89 9.10 2.92 4.60
CA VAL A 89 8.90 1.55 4.06
C VAL A 89 9.00 1.56 2.53
N ALA A 90 8.28 2.46 1.87
CA ALA A 90 8.29 2.57 0.41
C ALA A 90 9.70 2.88 -0.15
N ARG A 91 10.46 3.78 0.48
CA ARG A 91 11.85 4.07 0.08
C ARG A 91 12.76 2.86 0.23
N VAL A 92 12.67 2.14 1.36
CA VAL A 92 13.44 0.90 1.59
C VAL A 92 13.12 -0.17 0.55
N LEU A 93 11.88 -0.23 0.08
CA LEU A 93 11.46 -1.14 -0.99
C LEU A 93 11.81 -0.64 -2.41
N GLY A 94 12.47 0.51 -2.53
CA GLY A 94 13.01 1.03 -3.79
C GLY A 94 12.04 1.86 -4.63
N PHE A 95 10.92 2.33 -4.08
CA PHE A 95 10.05 3.27 -4.80
C PHE A 95 10.77 4.60 -5.03
N THR A 96 10.69 5.13 -6.25
CA THR A 96 11.48 6.31 -6.67
C THR A 96 10.72 7.62 -6.48
N ARG A 97 9.39 7.57 -6.34
CA ARG A 97 8.52 8.76 -6.21
C ARG A 97 7.72 8.70 -4.92
N VAL A 98 8.36 9.05 -3.80
CA VAL A 98 7.76 8.93 -2.46
C VAL A 98 7.56 10.29 -1.81
N THR A 99 6.32 10.65 -1.49
CA THR A 99 5.98 11.86 -0.73
C THR A 99 5.55 11.48 0.69
N ALA A 100 6.27 11.96 1.69
CA ALA A 100 5.84 11.87 3.09
C ALA A 100 5.01 13.11 3.45
N LEU A 101 3.88 12.92 4.14
CA LEU A 101 3.06 14.00 4.68
C LEU A 101 2.96 13.89 6.20
N ALA A 102 3.13 15.01 6.90
CA ALA A 102 2.76 15.19 8.29
C ALA A 102 1.26 15.53 8.42
N PRO A 103 0.63 15.35 9.61
CA PRO A 103 -0.74 15.79 9.84
C PRO A 103 -0.96 17.25 9.43
N GLY A 104 -2.01 17.50 8.64
CA GLY A 104 -2.34 18.84 8.10
C GLY A 104 -1.61 19.23 6.82
N GLN A 105 -0.58 18.49 6.39
CA GLN A 105 0.05 18.72 5.10
C GLN A 105 -0.77 18.14 3.96
N ARG A 106 -0.65 18.76 2.78
CA ARG A 106 -1.34 18.36 1.55
C ARG A 106 -0.35 18.20 0.41
N ARG A 107 -0.62 17.26 -0.48
CA ARG A 107 0.03 17.17 -1.79
C ARG A 107 -0.99 17.55 -2.86
N GLN A 108 -0.61 18.44 -3.77
CA GLN A 108 -1.37 18.71 -4.98
C GLN A 108 -0.79 17.91 -6.15
N ARG A 109 -1.64 17.63 -7.14
CA ARG A 109 -1.26 16.83 -8.32
C ARG A 109 -0.38 17.66 -9.25
#